data_AF-A0A8H6TYX7-F1
#
_entry.id   AF-A0A8H6TYX7-F1
#
_cell.length_a   1.000
_cell.length_b   1.000
_cell.length_c   1.000
_cell.angle_alpha   90.00
_cell.angle_beta   90.00
_cell.angle_gamma   90.00
#
_symmetry.space_group_name_H-M   'P 1'
#
loop_
_entity.id
_entity.type
_entity.pdbx_description
1 polymer ?
#
loop_
_entity_poly.entity_id
_entity_poly.type
_entity_poly.pdbx_seq_one_letter_code
_entity_poly.pdbx_strand_id
1 'polypeptide(L)'
;MGPKTRNVTEVAYKVVAIGSCGVPTAKRFIGTNASGDPTIKAYGTYEDSEVYADPDVDVLYIGAFLCCIVLCEKPVSSNAAKLRSLLVAAKENDMIFMEAMWTPFQPLPLAVKSLLESGEFGARW
;
A
#
# COMPACT_ATOMS: atom_id res chain seq x y z
N MET A 1 -5.68 -3.90 14.64
CA MET A 1 -5.02 -2.76 15.33
C MET A 1 -5.24 -1.52 14.48
N GLY A 2 -5.87 -0.49 15.02
CA GLY A 2 -6.12 0.76 14.28
C GLY A 2 -4.93 1.74 14.35
N PRO A 3 -4.90 2.80 13.54
CA PRO A 3 -3.82 3.80 13.51
C PRO A 3 -3.46 4.35 14.91
N LYS A 4 -4.47 4.50 15.77
CA LYS A 4 -4.33 4.98 17.15
C LYS A 4 -3.40 4.13 18.02
N THR A 5 -3.25 2.83 17.75
CA THR A 5 -2.33 1.97 18.51
C THR A 5 -0.86 2.15 18.12
N ARG A 6 -0.57 2.99 17.11
CA ARG A 6 0.78 3.32 16.63
C ARG A 6 1.14 4.80 16.84
N ASN A 7 0.41 5.49 17.72
CA ASN A 7 0.55 6.93 17.95
C ASN A 7 0.32 7.79 16.68
N VAL A 8 -0.45 7.25 15.71
CA VAL A 8 -0.88 7.97 14.52
C VAL A 8 -2.29 8.49 14.77
N THR A 9 -2.42 9.79 15.05
CA THR A 9 -3.68 10.42 15.45
C THR A 9 -4.32 11.29 14.37
N GLU A 10 -3.59 11.61 13.30
CA GLU A 10 -3.98 12.66 12.34
C GLU A 10 -4.24 12.15 10.91
N VAL A 11 -4.26 10.84 10.69
CA VAL A 11 -4.42 10.28 9.33
C VAL A 11 -5.79 9.64 9.17
N ALA A 12 -6.61 10.23 8.32
CA ALA A 12 -7.84 9.63 7.79
C ALA A 12 -7.57 9.16 6.35
N TYR A 13 -7.83 7.89 6.07
CA TYR A 13 -7.80 7.36 4.71
C TYR A 13 -9.23 7.23 4.19
N LYS A 14 -9.46 7.61 2.94
CA LYS A 14 -10.72 7.41 2.23
C LYS A 14 -10.44 6.62 0.96
N VAL A 15 -11.23 5.57 0.72
CA VAL A 15 -11.22 4.90 -0.58
C VAL A 15 -12.00 5.79 -1.55
N VAL A 16 -11.34 6.25 -2.62
CA VAL A 16 -11.94 7.14 -3.64
C VAL A 16 -12.16 6.45 -4.97
N ALA A 17 -11.44 5.36 -5.24
CA ALA A 17 -11.51 4.62 -6.48
C ALA A 17 -11.22 3.13 -6.25
N ILE A 18 -11.83 2.28 -7.07
CA ILE A 18 -11.58 0.83 -7.12
C ILE A 18 -11.46 0.39 -8.58
N GLY A 19 -10.30 -0.16 -8.94
CA GLY A 19 -10.04 -0.77 -10.23
C GLY A 19 -10.21 -2.30 -10.18
N SER A 20 -10.75 -2.89 -11.25
CA SER A 20 -10.81 -4.33 -11.45
C SER A 20 -10.75 -4.68 -12.93
N CYS A 21 -10.71 -5.97 -13.30
CA CYS A 21 -10.77 -6.43 -14.70
C CYS A 21 -12.15 -6.27 -15.37
N GLY A 22 -12.97 -5.36 -14.86
CA GLY A 22 -14.29 -5.02 -15.39
C GLY A 22 -15.07 -4.17 -14.41
N VAL A 23 -15.73 -3.13 -14.93
CA VAL A 23 -16.56 -2.20 -14.14
C VAL A 23 -17.60 -2.94 -13.27
N PRO A 24 -18.29 -4.01 -13.74
CA PRO A 24 -19.24 -4.75 -12.89
C PRO A 24 -18.58 -5.37 -11.66
N THR A 25 -17.33 -5.83 -11.77
CA THR A 25 -16.59 -6.41 -10.65
C THR A 25 -16.17 -5.35 -9.65
N ALA A 26 -15.67 -4.20 -10.12
CA ALA A 26 -15.36 -3.07 -9.25
C ALA A 26 -16.61 -2.57 -8.50
N LYS A 27 -17.74 -2.38 -9.19
CA LYS A 27 -19.02 -1.99 -8.56
C LYS A 27 -19.51 -3.00 -7.53
N ARG A 28 -19.41 -4.30 -7.83
CA ARG A 28 -19.74 -5.37 -6.87
C ARG A 28 -18.88 -5.28 -5.62
N PHE A 29 -17.57 -5.06 -5.78
CA PHE A 29 -16.65 -4.91 -4.66
C PHE A 29 -17.01 -3.70 -3.78
N ILE A 30 -17.36 -2.56 -4.39
CA ILE A 30 -17.84 -1.36 -3.67
C ILE A 30 -19.10 -1.68 -2.87
N GLY A 31 -20.08 -2.35 -3.49
CA GLY A 31 -21.33 -2.74 -2.82
C GLY A 31 -21.12 -3.65 -1.61
N THR A 32 -20.19 -4.60 -1.71
CA THR A 32 -19.93 -5.57 -0.63
C THR A 32 -19.03 -5.01 0.48
N ASN A 33 -17.98 -4.27 0.13
CA ASN A 33 -16.88 -3.95 1.07
C ASN A 33 -16.80 -2.47 1.45
N ALA A 34 -17.47 -1.58 0.69
CA ALA A 34 -17.46 -0.14 0.91
C ALA A 34 -18.88 0.42 1.08
N SER A 35 -19.81 -0.42 1.55
CA SER A 35 -21.20 -0.05 1.84
C SER A 35 -21.96 0.56 0.66
N GLY A 36 -21.50 0.35 -0.58
CA GLY A 36 -22.09 0.98 -1.76
C GLY A 36 -21.90 2.49 -1.85
N ASP A 37 -20.84 3.05 -1.24
CA ASP A 37 -20.56 4.50 -1.28
C ASP A 37 -20.50 5.00 -2.74
N PRO A 38 -21.43 5.89 -3.14
CA PRO A 38 -21.53 6.38 -4.52
C PRO A 38 -20.40 7.35 -4.89
N THR A 39 -19.61 7.82 -3.91
CA THR A 39 -18.45 8.69 -4.15
C THR A 39 -17.22 7.91 -4.62
N ILE A 40 -17.26 6.58 -4.56
CA ILE A 40 -16.16 5.72 -5.01
C ILE A 40 -16.29 5.43 -6.51
N LYS A 41 -15.29 5.86 -7.29
CA LYS A 41 -15.25 5.61 -8.73
C LYS A 41 -14.90 4.14 -9.01
N ALA A 42 -15.54 3.54 -10.01
CA ALA A 42 -15.34 2.15 -10.39
C ALA A 42 -14.69 2.06 -11.78
N TYR A 43 -13.46 1.58 -11.84
CA TYR A 43 -12.67 1.43 -13.06
C TYR A 43 -12.62 -0.03 -13.52
N GLY A 44 -12.67 -0.24 -14.83
CA GLY A 44 -12.79 -1.57 -15.45
C GLY A 44 -11.53 -2.08 -16.14
N THR A 45 -10.53 -1.22 -16.28
CA THR A 45 -9.21 -1.54 -16.81
C THR A 45 -8.14 -0.83 -15.98
N TYR A 46 -6.89 -1.17 -16.25
CA TYR A 46 -5.71 -0.67 -15.56
C TYR A 46 -4.88 0.25 -16.48
N GLU A 47 -5.50 0.82 -17.50
CA GLU A 47 -4.81 1.63 -18.52
C GLU A 47 -4.55 3.06 -18.05
N ASP A 48 -3.72 3.78 -18.81
CA ASP A 48 -3.15 5.11 -18.48
C ASP A 48 -4.21 6.22 -18.27
N SER A 49 -5.48 5.98 -18.59
CA SER A 49 -6.58 6.93 -18.41
C SER A 49 -7.54 6.62 -17.25
N GLU A 50 -7.23 5.62 -16.41
CA GLU A 50 -8.17 5.08 -15.41
C GLU A 50 -7.62 5.26 -13.99
N VAL A 51 -7.66 4.22 -13.15
CA VAL A 51 -7.34 4.30 -11.70
C VAL A 51 -5.95 4.84 -11.39
N TYR A 52 -4.97 4.68 -12.29
CA TYR A 52 -3.60 5.18 -12.12
C TYR A 52 -3.45 6.67 -12.37
N ALA A 53 -4.36 7.25 -13.16
CA ALA A 53 -4.32 8.66 -13.56
C ALA A 53 -5.43 9.49 -12.90
N ASP A 54 -6.19 8.88 -11.97
CA ASP A 54 -7.23 9.58 -11.25
C ASP A 54 -6.60 10.65 -10.33
N PRO A 55 -6.88 11.94 -10.56
CA PRO A 55 -6.27 13.03 -9.78
C PRO A 55 -6.71 13.04 -8.32
N ASP A 56 -7.78 12.31 -7.96
CA ASP A 56 -8.25 12.19 -6.57
C ASP A 56 -7.52 11.06 -5.80
N VAL A 57 -6.65 10.28 -6.46
CA VAL A 57 -5.92 9.15 -5.85
C VAL A 57 -4.52 9.58 -5.42
N ASP A 58 -4.31 9.68 -4.09
CA ASP A 58 -2.98 9.96 -3.52
C ASP A 58 -2.09 8.71 -3.42
N VAL A 59 -2.70 7.55 -3.12
CA VAL A 59 -2.01 6.29 -2.84
C VAL A 59 -2.77 5.14 -3.47
N LEU A 60 -2.05 4.26 -4.16
CA LEU A 60 -2.62 3.04 -4.72
C LEU A 60 -2.23 1.81 -3.90
N TYR A 61 -3.19 0.95 -3.64
CA TYR A 61 -2.96 -0.38 -3.07
C TYR A 61 -3.26 -1.41 -4.14
N ILE A 62 -2.27 -2.25 -4.47
CA ILE A 62 -2.40 -3.22 -5.56
C ILE A 62 -2.11 -4.62 -5.04
N GLY A 63 -3.10 -5.51 -5.22
CA GLY A 63 -2.96 -6.95 -5.01
C GLY A 63 -2.30 -7.71 -6.17
N ALA A 64 -1.73 -7.00 -7.14
CA ALA A 64 -1.17 -7.48 -8.39
C ALA A 64 0.02 -6.60 -8.81
N PHE A 65 0.90 -7.10 -9.69
CA PHE A 65 2.14 -6.39 -10.06
C PHE A 65 1.89 -5.27 -11.08
N LEU A 66 1.70 -4.03 -10.63
CA LEU A 66 1.59 -2.84 -11.50
C LEU A 66 2.41 -1.67 -10.91
N CYS A 67 2.84 -0.72 -11.75
CA CYS A 67 4.08 0.07 -11.57
C CYS A 67 3.92 1.53 -11.07
N CYS A 68 3.00 1.89 -10.18
CA CYS A 68 2.83 3.31 -9.77
C CYS A 68 2.35 3.45 -8.31
N ILE A 69 3.10 4.13 -7.43
CA ILE A 69 2.89 4.34 -5.97
C ILE A 69 2.08 3.23 -5.30
N VAL A 70 2.76 2.18 -4.84
CA VAL A 70 2.06 0.95 -4.46
C VAL A 70 2.42 0.53 -3.05
N LEU A 71 1.42 0.53 -2.18
CA LEU A 71 1.38 -0.47 -1.12
C LEU A 71 1.08 -1.81 -1.80
N CYS A 72 2.13 -2.59 -2.06
CA CYS A 72 2.02 -3.80 -2.88
C CYS A 72 1.89 -5.02 -1.98
N GLU A 73 0.90 -5.87 -2.27
CA GLU A 73 0.73 -7.09 -1.50
C GLU A 73 1.96 -8.00 -1.54
N LYS A 74 2.14 -8.76 -0.45
CA LYS A 74 3.26 -9.69 -0.32
C LYS A 74 2.98 -10.98 -1.12
N PRO A 75 3.98 -11.57 -1.80
CA PRO A 75 5.30 -11.01 -2.11
C PRO A 75 5.23 -9.97 -3.22
N VAL A 76 5.91 -8.85 -2.99
CA VAL A 76 5.97 -7.72 -3.93
C VAL A 76 6.58 -8.06 -5.30
N SER A 77 7.35 -9.14 -5.40
CA SER A 77 7.83 -9.63 -6.70
C SER A 77 8.17 -11.12 -6.66
N SER A 78 8.07 -11.78 -7.81
CA SER A 78 8.49 -13.17 -7.98
C SER A 78 10.02 -13.34 -7.94
N ASN A 79 10.79 -12.28 -8.20
CA ASN A 79 12.25 -12.31 -8.16
C ASN A 79 12.87 -10.93 -7.92
N ALA A 80 14.15 -10.92 -7.53
CA ALA A 80 14.88 -9.70 -7.20
C ALA A 80 15.13 -8.78 -8.41
N ALA A 81 15.24 -9.32 -9.64
CA ALA A 81 15.47 -8.50 -10.82
C ALA A 81 14.25 -7.63 -11.14
N LYS A 82 13.05 -8.22 -11.12
CA LYS A 82 11.78 -7.51 -11.28
C LYS A 82 11.57 -6.47 -10.18
N LEU A 83 11.85 -6.82 -8.93
CA LEU A 83 11.77 -5.86 -7.81
C LEU A 83 12.70 -4.66 -8.05
N ARG A 84 13.94 -4.87 -8.50
CA ARG A 84 14.85 -3.77 -8.81
C ARG A 84 14.30 -2.85 -9.90
N SER A 85 13.73 -3.39 -10.97
CA SER A 85 13.09 -2.58 -12.02
C SER A 85 11.94 -1.74 -11.47
N LEU A 86 11.10 -2.30 -10.59
CA LEU A 86 10.01 -1.56 -9.94
C LEU A 86 10.54 -0.41 -9.05
N LEU A 87 11.60 -0.66 -8.27
CA LEU A 87 12.20 0.35 -7.41
C LEU A 87 12.87 1.48 -8.21
N VAL A 88 13.49 1.16 -9.35
CA VAL A 88 14.04 2.17 -10.27
C VAL A 88 12.92 3.04 -10.83
N ALA A 89 11.85 2.44 -11.35
CA ALA A 89 10.71 3.18 -11.88
C ALA A 89 10.05 4.06 -10.81
N ALA A 90 9.85 3.55 -9.59
CA ALA A 90 9.33 4.35 -8.49
C ALA A 90 10.23 5.55 -8.18
N LYS A 91 11.56 5.35 -8.13
CA LYS A 91 12.51 6.42 -7.90
C LYS A 91 12.55 7.47 -9.01
N GLU A 92 12.47 7.05 -10.28
CA GLU A 92 12.46 7.95 -11.43
C GLU A 92 11.21 8.85 -11.47
N ASN A 93 10.11 8.38 -10.88
CA ASN A 93 8.85 9.13 -10.79
C ASN A 93 8.64 9.83 -9.44
N ASP A 94 9.68 9.89 -8.58
CA ASP A 94 9.62 10.44 -7.22
C ASP A 94 8.48 9.86 -6.36
N MET A 95 8.28 8.55 -6.50
CA MET A 95 7.19 7.80 -5.89
C MET A 95 7.65 7.01 -4.66
N ILE A 96 6.81 6.99 -3.63
CA ILE A 96 6.99 6.06 -2.49
C ILE A 96 6.56 4.66 -2.93
N PHE A 97 7.35 3.65 -2.55
CA PHE A 97 7.06 2.25 -2.80
C PHE A 97 7.22 1.43 -1.53
N MET A 98 6.24 0.59 -1.21
CA MET A 98 6.24 -0.19 0.03
C MET A 98 5.56 -1.54 -0.17
N GLU A 99 6.23 -2.63 0.24
CA GLU A 99 5.55 -3.93 0.39
C GLU A 99 4.61 -3.87 1.60
N ALA A 100 3.44 -4.50 1.51
CA ALA A 100 2.39 -4.58 2.55
C ALA A 100 2.80 -5.43 3.77
N MET A 101 3.98 -5.15 4.32
CA MET A 101 4.54 -5.77 5.50
C MET A 101 3.99 -5.06 6.74
N TRP A 102 3.02 -5.68 7.40
CA TRP A 102 2.48 -5.15 8.65
C TRP A 102 3.37 -5.42 9.89
N THR A 103 4.29 -6.40 9.82
CA THR A 103 5.11 -6.87 10.94
C THR A 103 6.01 -5.78 11.55
N PRO A 104 6.75 -4.97 10.76
CA PRO A 104 7.60 -3.92 11.32
C PRO A 104 6.82 -2.84 12.10
N PHE A 105 5.51 -2.75 11.87
CA PHE A 105 4.61 -1.78 12.51
C PHE A 105 3.86 -2.36 13.72
N GLN A 106 4.29 -3.51 14.24
CA GLN A 106 3.76 -4.09 15.47
C GLN A 106 4.57 -3.60 16.69
N PRO A 107 3.96 -3.56 17.90
CA PRO A 107 4.67 -3.11 19.10
C PRO A 107 5.91 -3.93 19.44
N LEU A 108 5.87 -5.25 19.20
CA LEU A 108 6.95 -6.15 19.59
C LEU A 108 8.27 -5.86 18.83
N PRO A 109 8.32 -5.81 17.49
CA PRO A 109 9.55 -5.43 16.78
C PRO A 109 10.08 -4.05 17.16
N LEU A 110 9.21 -3.08 17.44
CA LEU A 110 9.61 -1.75 17.90
C LEU A 110 10.27 -1.81 19.29
N ALA A 111 9.69 -2.57 20.23
CA ALA A 111 10.27 -2.77 21.56
C ALA A 111 11.62 -3.48 21.49
N VAL A 112 11.73 -4.53 20.66
CA VAL A 112 13.00 -5.25 20.44
C VAL A 112 14.05 -4.30 19.86
N LYS A 113 13.70 -3.51 18.85
CA LYS A 113 14.61 -2.51 18.28
C LYS A 113 15.09 -1.50 19.33
N SER A 114 14.17 -0.94 20.13
CA SER A 114 14.50 0.01 21.19
C SER A 114 15.45 -0.58 22.23
N LEU A 115 15.28 -1.87 22.56
CA LEU A 115 16.12 -2.56 23.53
C LEU A 115 17.52 -2.88 22.96
N LEU A 116 17.61 -3.20 21.66
CA LEU A 116 18.90 -3.34 20.98
C LEU A 116 19.64 -1.99 20.89
N GLU A 117 18.91 -0.90 20.65
CA GLU A 117 19.45 0.46 20.56
C GLU A 117 19.82 1.07 21.93
N SER A 118 19.25 0.58 23.05
CA SER A 118 19.57 1.09 24.39
C SER A 118 20.99 0.74 24.85
N GLY A 119 21.65 -0.21 24.17
CA GLY A 119 23.00 -0.67 24.51
C GLY A 119 23.07 -1.55 25.76
N GLU A 120 21.94 -1.89 26.38
CA GLU A 120 21.86 -2.76 27.56
C GLU A 120 22.47 -4.14 27.35
N PHE A 121 22.47 -4.63 26.11
CA PHE A 121 23.05 -5.93 25.75
C PHE A 121 24.51 -5.87 25.26
N GLY A 122 25.15 -4.69 25.25
CA GLY A 122 26.51 -4.51 24.77
C GLY A 122 26.67 -4.56 23.24
N ALA A 123 27.84 -4.12 22.75
CA ALA A 123 28.12 -3.90 21.33
C ALA A 123 28.50 -5.17 20.54
N ARG A 124 28.21 -6.36 21.06
CA ARG A 124 28.52 -7.64 20.38
C ARG A 124 27.25 -8.42 20.12
N TRP A 125 26.72 -8.21 18.91
CA TRP A 125 25.86 -9.14 18.18
C TRP A 125 26.51 -9.42 16.83
#